data_AF-C0EVP7-F1
#
_entry.id   AF-C0EVP7-F1
#
_cell.length_a   1.000
_cell.length_b   1.000
_cell.length_c   1.000
_cell.angle_alpha   90.00
_cell.angle_beta   90.00
_cell.angle_gamma   90.00
#
_symmetry.space_group_name_H-M   'P 1'
#
loop_
_entity.id
_entity.type
_entity.pdbx_description
1 polymer ?
#
loop_
_entity_poly.entity_id
_entity_poly.type
_entity_poly.pdbx_seq_one_letter_code
_entity_poly.pdbx_strand_id
1 'polypeptide(L)'
;MKLYFGNMVTTVTTIMIIALVGFIGYSVWNRNTISYWGCRNLFLLMYGLVICCFAAARDGLDKTIQAAVDGSCIPGIFPLISIPTIVGCIGAAMIIVAAVATPIAKSQRMREIWFYVMSSGVMLKVVVMELARIIQFI
;
A
#
# COMPACT_ATOMS: atom_id res chain seq x y z
N MET A 1 11.55 20.03 -0.45
CA MET A 1 10.49 19.64 0.51
C MET A 1 9.06 19.74 -0.02
N LYS A 2 8.77 20.46 -1.12
CA LYS A 2 7.40 20.58 -1.67
C LYS A 2 6.75 19.26 -2.09
N LEU A 3 7.51 18.23 -2.49
CA LEU A 3 6.94 16.96 -2.97
C LEU A 3 6.20 16.15 -1.89
N TYR A 4 6.67 16.22 -0.64
CA TYR A 4 6.12 15.47 0.50
C TYR A 4 5.32 16.37 1.45
N PHE A 5 5.75 17.61 1.65
CA PHE A 5 5.14 18.59 2.57
C PHE A 5 4.41 19.74 1.86
N GLY A 6 4.11 19.60 0.57
CA GLY A 6 3.47 20.66 -0.22
C GLY A 6 1.95 20.75 -0.04
N ASN A 7 1.30 19.67 0.40
CA ASN A 7 -0.14 19.60 0.62
C ASN A 7 -0.44 18.80 1.90
N MET A 8 -1.57 19.09 2.56
CA MET A 8 -2.03 18.37 3.74
C MET A 8 -2.20 16.87 3.44
N VAL A 9 -2.81 16.53 2.30
CA VAL A 9 -3.01 15.13 1.89
C VAL A 9 -1.68 14.43 1.66
N THR A 10 -0.73 15.06 0.96
CA THR A 10 0.59 14.45 0.72
C THR A 10 1.36 14.22 2.02
N THR A 11 1.31 15.19 2.94
CA THR A 11 1.97 15.12 4.23
C THR A 11 1.41 13.98 5.07
N VAL A 12 0.08 13.88 5.16
CA VAL A 12 -0.61 12.81 5.89
C VAL A 12 -0.27 11.45 5.30
N THR A 13 -0.36 11.28 3.98
CA THR A 13 -0.02 9.99 3.33
C THR A 13 1.44 9.60 3.60
N THR A 14 2.39 10.55 3.56
CA THR A 14 3.80 10.27 3.86
C THR A 14 4.00 9.83 5.30
N ILE A 15 3.37 10.50 6.28
CA ILE A 15 3.44 10.08 7.69
C ILE A 15 2.86 8.69 7.87
N MET A 16 1.72 8.39 7.22
CA MET A 16 1.10 7.07 7.31
C MET A 16 1.98 5.97 6.69
N ILE A 17 2.63 6.24 5.56
CA ILE A 17 3.58 5.31 4.94
C ILE A 17 4.76 5.05 5.88
N ILE A 18 5.33 6.09 6.50
CA ILE A 18 6.43 5.94 7.46
C ILE A 18 5.98 5.09 8.66
N ALA A 19 4.79 5.34 9.19
CA ALA A 19 4.22 4.56 10.29
C ALA A 19 4.00 3.09 9.91
N LEU A 20 3.53 2.82 8.69
CA LEU A 20 3.34 1.47 8.15
C LEU A 20 4.68 0.72 8.03
N VAL A 21 5.69 1.37 7.45
CA VAL A 21 7.05 0.81 7.33
C VAL A 21 7.64 0.52 8.71
N GLY A 22 7.49 1.46 9.66
CA GLY A 22 7.90 1.29 11.05
C GLY A 22 7.18 0.11 11.72
N PHE A 23 5.87 -0.03 11.52
CA PHE A 23 5.08 -1.15 12.06
C PHE A 23 5.54 -2.51 11.51
N ILE A 24 5.81 -2.60 10.21
CA ILE A 24 6.34 -3.82 9.57
C ILE A 24 7.73 -4.13 10.11
N GLY A 25 8.64 -3.14 10.14
CA GLY A 25 9.99 -3.31 10.68
C GLY A 25 9.99 -3.76 12.13
N TYR A 26 9.14 -3.15 12.96
CA TYR A 26 8.96 -3.56 14.36
C TYR A 26 8.45 -5.01 14.47
N SER A 27 7.51 -5.40 13.62
CA SER A 27 6.95 -6.75 13.61
C SER A 27 7.99 -7.81 13.20
N VAL A 28 8.91 -7.47 12.30
CA VAL A 28 10.05 -8.33 11.90
C VAL A 28 11.07 -8.44 13.04
N TRP A 29 11.42 -7.33 13.66
CA TRP A 29 12.40 -7.29 14.76
C TRP A 29 11.93 -8.10 15.98
N ASN A 30 10.66 -7.90 16.37
CA ASN A 30 10.10 -8.52 17.57
C ASN A 30 9.44 -9.88 17.30
N ARG A 31 9.69 -10.52 16.15
CA ARG A 31 8.97 -11.71 15.68
C ARG A 31 8.88 -12.85 16.70
N ASN A 32 9.92 -13.07 17.50
CA ASN A 32 10.00 -14.16 18.49
C ASN A 32 9.09 -13.95 19.71
N THR A 33 8.62 -12.71 19.93
CA THR A 33 7.77 -12.35 21.08
C THR A 33 6.29 -12.24 20.69
N ILE A 34 5.96 -12.33 19.41
CA ILE A 34 4.60 -12.13 18.90
C ILE A 34 3.82 -13.44 19.03
N SER A 35 2.89 -13.50 19.98
CA SER A 35 2.00 -14.66 20.14
C SER A 35 0.80 -14.67 19.19
N TYR A 36 0.39 -13.52 18.66
CA TYR A 36 -0.84 -13.41 17.86
C TYR A 36 -0.63 -12.69 16.52
N TRP A 37 -0.21 -13.44 15.51
CA TRP A 37 0.03 -12.94 14.15
C TRP A 37 -1.25 -12.55 13.42
N GLY A 38 -2.40 -13.13 13.79
CA GLY A 38 -3.70 -12.82 13.18
C GLY A 38 -4.10 -11.35 13.30
N CYS A 39 -3.98 -10.75 14.51
CA CYS A 39 -4.29 -9.33 14.72
C CYS A 39 -3.32 -8.42 13.97
N ARG A 40 -2.03 -8.79 13.90
CA ARG A 40 -1.04 -8.02 13.13
C ARG A 40 -1.37 -8.01 11.64
N ASN A 41 -1.84 -9.14 11.11
CA ASN A 41 -2.30 -9.21 9.72
C ASN A 41 -3.58 -8.41 9.47
N LEU A 42 -4.55 -8.50 10.37
CA LEU A 42 -5.78 -7.70 10.25
C LEU A 42 -5.47 -6.20 10.29
N PHE A 43 -4.59 -5.77 11.20
CA PHE A 43 -4.12 -4.39 11.28
C PHE A 43 -3.41 -3.97 9.98
N LEU A 44 -2.49 -4.80 9.47
CA LEU A 44 -1.76 -4.51 8.24
C LEU A 44 -2.71 -4.36 7.04
N LEU A 45 -3.71 -5.24 6.93
CA LEU A 45 -4.72 -5.18 5.86
C LEU A 45 -5.55 -3.90 5.94
N MET A 46 -6.12 -3.60 7.10
CA MET A 46 -6.97 -2.43 7.29
C MET A 46 -6.19 -1.14 7.11
N TYR A 47 -5.03 -1.02 7.75
CA TYR A 47 -4.20 0.18 7.67
C TYR A 47 -3.62 0.37 6.26
N GLY A 48 -3.18 -0.72 5.62
CA GLY A 48 -2.72 -0.71 4.23
C GLY A 48 -3.81 -0.28 3.25
N LEU A 49 -5.07 -0.69 3.45
CA LEU A 49 -6.20 -0.25 2.63
C LEU A 49 -6.44 1.26 2.78
N VAL A 50 -6.45 1.77 4.02
CA VAL A 50 -6.60 3.22 4.27
C VAL A 50 -5.48 4.00 3.55
N ILE A 51 -4.22 3.57 3.68
CA ILE A 51 -3.10 4.20 2.99
C ILE A 51 -3.29 4.16 1.47
N CYS A 52 -3.74 3.02 0.92
CA CYS A 52 -3.98 2.88 -0.52
C CYS A 52 -5.05 3.87 -1.01
N CYS A 53 -6.13 4.09 -0.25
CA CYS A 53 -7.17 5.06 -0.57
C CYS A 53 -6.63 6.49 -0.53
N PHE A 54 -5.88 6.86 0.51
CA PHE A 54 -5.27 8.18 0.62
C PHE A 54 -4.26 8.42 -0.50
N ALA A 55 -3.43 7.42 -0.84
CA ALA A 55 -2.49 7.50 -1.95
C ALA A 55 -3.20 7.66 -3.30
N ALA A 56 -4.29 6.92 -3.54
CA ALA A 56 -5.09 7.04 -4.75
C ALA A 56 -5.70 8.45 -4.92
N ALA A 57 -6.28 9.01 -3.84
CA ALA A 57 -6.82 10.36 -3.85
C ALA A 57 -5.73 11.44 -4.00
N ARG A 58 -4.57 11.23 -3.35
CA ARG A 58 -3.40 12.11 -3.44
C ARG A 58 -2.85 12.17 -4.87
N ASP A 59 -2.81 11.03 -5.56
CA ASP A 59 -2.23 10.90 -6.89
C ASP A 59 -3.28 11.13 -8.01
N GLY A 60 -4.55 11.32 -7.64
CA GLY A 60 -5.65 11.60 -8.56
C GLY A 60 -6.06 10.41 -9.42
N LEU A 61 -5.90 9.18 -8.92
CA LEU A 61 -6.22 7.96 -9.66
C LEU A 61 -7.72 7.87 -10.01
N ASP A 62 -8.58 8.39 -9.13
CA ASP A 62 -10.03 8.55 -9.36
C ASP A 62 -10.31 9.38 -10.61
N LYS A 63 -9.59 10.50 -10.78
CA LYS A 63 -9.69 11.36 -11.97
C LYS A 63 -9.14 10.69 -13.22
N THR A 64 -8.03 9.95 -13.12
CA THR A 64 -7.51 9.16 -14.25
C THR A 64 -8.54 8.14 -14.74
N ILE A 65 -9.24 7.46 -13.83
CA ILE A 65 -10.30 6.51 -14.18
C ILE A 65 -11.47 7.23 -14.83
N GLN A 66 -11.97 8.31 -14.20
CA GLN A 66 -13.10 9.07 -14.74
C GLN A 66 -12.80 9.70 -16.12
N ALA A 67 -11.58 10.18 -16.33
CA ALA A 67 -11.11 10.66 -17.62
C ALA A 67 -11.08 9.55 -18.69
N ALA A 68 -10.71 8.32 -18.31
CA ALA A 68 -10.66 7.19 -19.23
C ALA A 68 -12.05 6.64 -19.59
N VAL A 69 -13.03 6.75 -18.70
CA VAL A 69 -14.39 6.24 -18.93
C VAL A 69 -15.24 7.27 -19.68
N ASP A 70 -15.31 8.51 -19.19
CA ASP A 70 -16.27 9.52 -19.68
C ASP A 70 -15.61 10.77 -20.27
N GLY A 71 -14.28 10.89 -20.24
CA GLY A 71 -13.56 12.06 -20.77
C GLY A 71 -13.83 13.39 -20.03
N SER A 72 -14.52 13.35 -18.89
CA SER A 72 -15.10 14.52 -18.23
C SER A 72 -14.13 15.33 -17.37
N CYS A 73 -12.93 14.81 -17.08
CA CYS A 73 -11.95 15.48 -16.23
C CYS A 73 -10.51 15.26 -16.71
N ILE A 74 -9.60 16.11 -16.21
CA ILE A 74 -8.17 16.00 -16.48
C ILE A 74 -7.62 14.81 -15.68
N PRO A 75 -6.86 13.90 -16.30
CA PRO A 75 -6.29 12.74 -15.61
C PRO A 75 -5.33 13.14 -14.48
N GLY A 76 -5.18 12.26 -13.50
CA GLY A 76 -4.24 12.40 -12.40
C GLY A 76 -2.78 12.23 -12.83
N ILE A 77 -1.89 12.05 -11.84
CA ILE A 77 -0.43 12.06 -12.06
C ILE A 77 0.01 10.90 -12.95
N PHE A 78 -0.64 9.73 -12.82
CA PHE A 78 -0.30 8.53 -13.56
C PHE A 78 -1.41 8.15 -14.54
N PRO A 79 -1.07 7.72 -15.76
CA PRO A 79 -2.06 7.16 -16.68
C PRO A 79 -2.52 5.78 -16.20
N LEU A 80 -3.72 5.38 -16.65
CA LEU A 80 -4.39 4.16 -16.19
C LEU A 80 -3.55 2.91 -16.43
N ILE A 81 -2.90 2.83 -17.59
CA ILE A 81 -1.94 1.78 -17.93
C ILE A 81 -0.53 2.36 -17.76
N SER A 82 0.08 2.12 -16.61
CA SER A 82 1.44 2.55 -16.30
C SER A 82 2.15 1.49 -15.45
N ILE A 83 3.48 1.55 -15.40
CA ILE A 83 4.27 0.63 -14.56
C ILE A 83 3.78 0.66 -13.09
N PRO A 84 3.52 1.83 -12.47
CA PRO A 84 3.05 1.88 -11.09
C PRO A 84 1.66 1.27 -10.90
N THR A 85 0.74 1.43 -11.87
CA THR A 85 -0.61 0.83 -11.76
C THR A 85 -0.58 -0.67 -11.95
N ILE A 86 0.20 -1.19 -12.91
CA ILE A 86 0.38 -2.63 -13.13
C ILE A 86 0.99 -3.31 -11.90
N VAL A 87 2.10 -2.77 -11.39
CA VAL A 87 2.74 -3.29 -10.18
C VAL A 87 1.82 -3.13 -8.97
N GLY A 88 1.06 -2.03 -8.92
CA GLY A 88 0.01 -1.78 -7.94
C GLY A 88 -1.05 -2.90 -7.90
N CYS A 89 -1.45 -3.40 -9.06
CA CYS A 89 -2.39 -4.52 -9.21
C CYS A 89 -1.79 -5.85 -8.76
N ILE A 90 -0.53 -6.13 -9.11
CA ILE A 90 0.18 -7.34 -8.65
C ILE A 90 0.29 -7.34 -7.12
N GLY A 91 0.66 -6.19 -6.54
CA GLY A 91 0.66 -5.97 -5.09
C GLY A 91 -0.71 -6.23 -4.45
N ALA A 92 -1.78 -5.73 -5.07
CA ALA A 92 -3.14 -5.95 -4.58
C ALA A 92 -3.55 -7.43 -4.63
N ALA A 93 -3.21 -8.15 -5.71
CA ALA A 93 -3.49 -9.58 -5.82
C ALA A 93 -2.79 -10.39 -4.71
N MET A 94 -1.51 -10.10 -4.43
CA MET A 94 -0.79 -10.73 -3.31
C MET A 94 -1.46 -10.47 -1.96
N ILE A 95 -1.90 -9.23 -1.71
CA ILE A 95 -2.60 -8.85 -0.47
C ILE A 95 -3.93 -9.60 -0.35
N ILE A 96 -4.71 -9.70 -1.43
CA ILE A 96 -6.00 -10.40 -1.44
C ILE A 96 -5.81 -11.89 -1.14
N VAL A 97 -4.84 -12.55 -1.79
CA VAL A 97 -4.52 -13.96 -1.54
C VAL A 97 -4.13 -14.16 -0.07
N ALA A 98 -3.26 -13.31 0.46
CA ALA A 98 -2.84 -13.39 1.85
C ALA A 98 -3.99 -13.12 2.83
N ALA A 99 -4.88 -12.16 2.51
CA ALA A 99 -6.03 -11.82 3.34
C ALA A 99 -7.03 -12.97 3.46
N VAL A 100 -7.28 -13.70 2.36
CA VAL A 100 -8.16 -14.87 2.35
C VAL A 100 -7.51 -16.07 3.05
N ALA A 101 -6.21 -16.28 2.85
CA ALA A 101 -5.51 -17.44 3.42
C ALA A 101 -5.20 -17.31 4.91
N THR A 102 -5.06 -16.09 5.43
CA THR A 102 -4.79 -15.81 6.86
C THR A 102 -5.84 -16.38 7.83
N PRO A 103 -7.16 -16.17 7.65
CA PRO A 103 -8.17 -16.75 8.54
C PRO A 103 -8.24 -18.28 8.45
N ILE A 104 -7.91 -18.86 7.29
CA ILE A 104 -7.88 -20.32 7.06
C ILE A 104 -6.68 -20.97 7.79
N ALA A 105 -5.58 -20.21 7.96
CA ALA A 105 -4.39 -20.70 8.63
C ALA A 105 -4.64 -21.01 10.11
N LYS A 106 -4.50 -22.30 10.47
CA LYS A 106 -4.69 -22.79 11.85
C LYS A 106 -3.49 -22.57 12.77
N SER A 107 -2.28 -22.42 12.22
CA SER A 107 -1.06 -22.23 13.01
C SER A 107 -0.56 -20.78 12.98
N GLN A 108 0.04 -20.32 14.08
CA GLN A 108 0.65 -18.99 14.16
C GLN A 108 1.80 -18.83 13.17
N ARG A 109 2.57 -19.89 12.93
CA ARG A 109 3.65 -19.90 11.93
C ARG A 109 3.15 -19.70 10.51
N MET A 110 1.98 -20.27 10.15
CA MET A 110 1.39 -20.02 8.83
C MET A 110 0.86 -18.59 8.71
N ARG A 111 0.27 -18.06 9.79
CA ARG A 111 -0.18 -16.65 9.83
C ARG A 111 1.00 -15.67 9.72
N GLU A 112 2.14 -16.00 10.31
CA GLU A 112 3.39 -15.24 10.15
C GLU A 112 3.86 -15.23 8.68
N ILE A 113 3.83 -16.38 8.00
CA ILE A 113 4.20 -16.44 6.57
C ILE A 113 3.24 -15.58 5.73
N TRP A 114 1.93 -15.68 5.98
CA TRP A 114 0.95 -14.84 5.29
C TRP A 114 1.12 -13.36 5.61
N PHE A 115 1.61 -13.02 6.81
CA PHE A 115 2.00 -11.65 7.13
C PHE A 115 3.16 -11.15 6.28
N TYR A 116 4.20 -11.96 6.07
CA TYR A 116 5.29 -11.56 5.20
C TYR A 116 4.84 -11.42 3.73
N VAL A 117 3.98 -12.29 3.23
CA VAL A 117 3.41 -12.18 1.87
C VAL A 117 2.55 -10.91 1.72
N MET A 118 1.72 -10.62 2.71
CA MET A 118 0.90 -9.39 2.71
C MET A 118 1.81 -8.14 2.78
N SER A 119 2.80 -8.17 3.68
CA SER A 119 3.77 -7.09 3.86
C SER A 119 4.60 -6.85 2.61
N SER A 120 5.03 -7.90 1.89
CA SER A 120 5.74 -7.73 0.62
C SER A 120 4.86 -7.11 -0.44
N GLY A 121 3.57 -7.48 -0.51
CA GLY A 121 2.60 -6.86 -1.40
C GLY A 121 2.43 -5.37 -1.13
N VAL A 122 2.28 -4.99 0.15
CA VAL A 122 2.18 -3.59 0.57
C VAL A 122 3.47 -2.81 0.26
N MET A 123 4.64 -3.36 0.59
CA MET A 123 5.93 -2.72 0.34
C MET A 123 6.18 -2.51 -1.15
N LEU A 124 5.86 -3.50 -1.99
CA LEU A 124 5.98 -3.38 -3.43
C LEU A 124 5.16 -2.20 -3.95
N LYS A 125 3.90 -2.07 -3.52
CA LYS A 125 3.05 -0.93 -3.90
C LYS A 125 3.64 0.40 -3.47
N VAL A 126 4.06 0.51 -2.21
CA VAL A 126 4.62 1.76 -1.66
C VAL A 126 5.89 2.16 -2.41
N VAL A 127 6.86 1.26 -2.54
CA VAL A 127 8.15 1.55 -3.16
C VAL A 127 7.98 1.98 -4.61
N VAL A 128 7.18 1.26 -5.40
CA VAL A 128 7.02 1.59 -6.82
C VAL A 128 6.28 2.91 -7.01
N MET A 129 5.22 3.17 -6.25
CA MET A 129 4.47 4.43 -6.35
C MET A 129 5.33 5.63 -5.96
N GLU A 130 6.08 5.53 -4.86
CA GLU A 130 6.93 6.63 -4.38
C GLU A 130 8.14 6.85 -5.30
N LEU A 131 8.77 5.80 -5.83
CA LEU A 131 9.85 5.93 -6.82
C LEU A 131 9.35 6.58 -8.11
N ALA A 132 8.18 6.16 -8.61
CA ALA A 132 7.60 6.76 -9.81
C ALA A 132 7.27 8.24 -9.61
N ARG A 133 6.81 8.64 -8.41
CA ARG A 133 6.60 10.05 -8.06
C ARG A 133 7.91 10.85 -8.03
N ILE A 134 8.99 10.27 -7.51
CA ILE A 134 10.31 10.93 -7.51
C ILE A 134 10.79 11.14 -8.94
N ILE A 135 10.70 10.11 -9.80
CA ILE A 135 11.14 10.18 -11.20
C ILE A 135 10.30 11.21 -11.99
N GLN A 136 8.99 11.28 -11.78
CA GLN A 136 8.14 12.28 -12.44
C GLN A 136 8.41 13.72 -11.99
N PHE A 137 9.04 13.92 -10.83
CA PHE A 137 9.32 15.23 -10.28
C PHE A 137 10.74 15.74 -10.59
N ILE A 138 11.65 14.86 -11.01
CA ILE A 138 13.00 15.19 -11.48
C ILE A 138 12.91 15.69 -12.93
#